data_AF-A0A832GZ70-F1
#
_entry.id   AF-A0A832GZ70-F1
#
_cell.length_a   1.000
_cell.length_b   1.000
_cell.length_c   1.000
_cell.angle_alpha   90.00
_cell.angle_beta   90.00
_cell.angle_gamma   90.00
#
_symmetry.space_group_name_H-M   'P 1'
#
loop_
_entity.id
_entity.type
_entity.pdbx_description
1 polymer ?
#
loop_
_entity_poly.entity_id
_entity_poly.type
_entity_poly.pdbx_seq_one_letter_code
_entity_poly.pdbx_strand_id
1 'polypeptide(L)'
;MRLAREYGIRPRPPPEIAIVARVEPPSLELGHELAAALNLPLLEADDLNAVRDVYQSVIFIEPLASGLLAVRFVSPEGAPKGPRLLVEKYAVGGWPCCSKRG
;
A
#
# COMPACT_ATOMS: atom_id res chain seq x y z
N MET A 1 -7.52 -20.72 32.24
CA MET A 1 -7.49 -20.41 30.80
C MET A 1 -6.07 -20.04 30.41
N ARG A 2 -5.50 -20.61 29.33
CA ARG A 2 -4.18 -20.22 28.79
C ARG A 2 -4.37 -19.34 27.56
N LEU A 3 -3.53 -18.34 27.38
CA LEU A 3 -3.66 -17.37 26.29
C LEU A 3 -3.00 -17.88 25.01
N ALA A 4 -3.56 -17.58 23.83
CA ALA A 4 -3.11 -18.09 22.52
C ALA A 4 -1.59 -17.93 22.23
N ARG A 5 -0.97 -16.89 22.79
CA ARG A 5 0.48 -16.62 22.74
C ARG A 5 1.35 -17.71 23.37
N GLU A 6 0.81 -18.48 24.31
CA GLU A 6 1.52 -19.57 25.01
C GLU A 6 1.69 -20.82 24.12
N TYR A 7 1.01 -20.89 22.98
CA TYR A 7 1.13 -21.97 21.99
C TYR A 7 2.08 -21.63 20.82
N GLY A 8 2.84 -20.52 20.92
CA GLY A 8 3.69 -20.06 19.82
C GLY A 8 2.91 -19.51 18.62
N ILE A 9 1.60 -19.32 18.76
CA ILE A 9 0.75 -18.71 17.73
C ILE A 9 1.06 -17.21 17.74
N ARG A 10 1.85 -16.75 16.76
CA ARG A 10 1.93 -15.32 16.45
C ARG A 10 0.58 -14.91 15.87
N PRO A 11 -0.19 -14.02 16.50
CA PRO A 11 -1.39 -13.48 15.88
C PRO A 11 -0.98 -12.87 14.55
N ARG A 12 -1.40 -13.50 13.44
CA ARG A 12 -1.35 -12.87 12.13
C ARG A 12 -2.50 -11.86 12.12
N PRO A 13 -2.25 -10.55 11.94
CA PRO A 13 -3.34 -9.64 11.60
C PRO A 13 -4.03 -10.21 10.35
N PRO A 14 -5.38 -10.21 10.28
CA PRO A 14 -6.06 -10.64 9.07
C PRO A 14 -5.63 -9.71 7.93
N PRO A 15 -5.02 -10.20 6.84
CA PRO A 15 -4.70 -9.34 5.73
C PRO A 15 -5.94 -9.29 4.83
N GLU A 16 -6.81 -8.29 5.01
CA GLU A 16 -7.85 -8.05 4.00
C GLU A 16 -7.28 -7.27 2.81
N ILE A 17 -6.33 -6.36 3.07
CA ILE A 17 -5.82 -5.39 2.08
C ILE A 17 -4.31 -5.16 2.26
N ALA A 18 -3.59 -5.06 1.15
CA ALA A 18 -2.21 -4.57 1.07
C ALA A 18 -2.09 -3.42 0.08
N ILE A 19 -1.05 -2.61 0.26
CA ILE A 19 -0.56 -1.71 -0.79
C ILE A 19 0.35 -2.53 -1.70
N VAL A 20 0.09 -2.49 -3.01
CA VAL A 20 0.93 -3.11 -4.02
C VAL A 20 1.44 -2.01 -4.94
N ALA A 21 2.76 -1.84 -5.00
CA ALA A 21 3.40 -0.85 -5.86
C ALA A 21 4.27 -1.56 -6.89
N ARG A 22 4.24 -1.07 -8.13
CA ARG A 22 5.17 -1.53 -9.17
C ARG A 22 6.59 -1.16 -8.77
N VAL A 23 7.57 -1.95 -9.20
CA VAL A 23 9.00 -1.77 -8.86
C VAL A 23 9.60 -0.63 -9.70
N GLU A 24 8.99 0.55 -9.60
CA GLU A 24 9.35 1.77 -10.30
C GLU A 24 9.31 2.94 -9.30
N PRO A 25 10.30 3.86 -9.29
CA PRO A 25 10.46 4.84 -8.22
C PRO A 25 9.21 5.65 -7.83
N PRO A 26 8.46 6.27 -8.77
CA PRO A 26 7.32 7.10 -8.37
C PRO A 26 6.17 6.28 -7.76
N SER A 27 6.05 4.99 -8.10
CA SER A 27 5.06 4.08 -7.52
C SER A 27 5.47 3.64 -6.11
N LEU A 28 6.75 3.28 -5.93
CA LEU A 28 7.28 2.85 -4.64
C LEU A 28 7.24 3.95 -3.59
N GLU A 29 7.63 5.18 -3.95
CA GLU A 29 7.61 6.32 -3.03
C GLU A 29 6.19 6.61 -2.50
N LEU A 30 5.19 6.70 -3.40
CA LEU A 30 3.79 6.84 -2.99
C LEU A 30 3.30 5.60 -2.21
N GLY A 31 3.77 4.41 -2.57
CA GLY A 31 3.48 3.16 -1.88
C GLY A 31 3.92 3.17 -0.42
N HIS A 32 5.13 3.66 -0.14
CA HIS A 32 5.63 3.82 1.21
C HIS A 32 4.80 4.81 2.02
N GLU A 33 4.47 5.98 1.44
CA GLU A 33 3.65 6.99 2.12
C GLU A 33 2.24 6.46 2.44
N LEU A 34 1.59 5.76 1.49
CA LEU A 34 0.26 5.17 1.72
C LEU A 34 0.31 4.02 2.73
N ALA A 35 1.32 3.17 2.66
CA ALA A 35 1.52 2.08 3.62
C ALA A 35 1.69 2.63 5.04
N ALA A 36 2.49 3.68 5.21
CA ALA A 36 2.68 4.35 6.49
C ALA A 36 1.39 5.03 6.98
N ALA A 37 0.71 5.78 6.10
CA ALA A 37 -0.50 6.53 6.45
C ALA A 37 -1.69 5.62 6.83
N LEU A 38 -1.81 4.47 6.16
CA LEU A 38 -2.92 3.54 6.36
C LEU A 38 -2.56 2.38 7.31
N ASN A 39 -1.30 2.31 7.78
CA ASN A 39 -0.77 1.20 8.56
C ASN A 39 -1.02 -0.16 7.89
N LEU A 40 -0.72 -0.23 6.59
CA LEU A 40 -0.88 -1.41 5.74
C LEU A 40 0.48 -1.93 5.27
N PRO A 41 0.61 -3.25 4.99
CA PRO A 41 1.82 -3.77 4.38
C PRO A 41 2.01 -3.22 2.96
N LEU A 42 3.26 -2.90 2.61
CA LEU A 42 3.68 -2.62 1.24
C LEU A 42 4.27 -3.89 0.61
N LEU A 43 3.83 -4.18 -0.61
CA LEU A 43 4.36 -5.25 -1.44
C LEU A 43 4.86 -4.66 -2.75
N GLU A 44 6.11 -4.97 -3.06
CA GLU A 44 6.74 -4.57 -4.32
C GLU A 44 6.48 -5.68 -5.34
N ALA A 45 5.63 -5.40 -6.33
CA ALA A 45 5.26 -6.38 -7.34
C ALA A 45 4.85 -5.70 -8.65
N ASP A 46 5.31 -6.26 -9.77
CA ASP A 46 4.88 -5.82 -11.10
C ASP A 46 3.49 -6.33 -11.48
N ASP A 47 3.01 -7.38 -10.81
CA ASP A 47 1.76 -8.07 -11.12
C ASP A 47 0.99 -8.44 -9.84
N LEU A 48 -0.33 -8.30 -9.90
CA LEU A 48 -1.27 -8.69 -8.87
C LEU A 48 -1.35 -10.21 -8.66
N ASN A 49 -0.90 -11.01 -9.64
CA ASN A 49 -0.80 -12.46 -9.47
C ASN A 49 0.12 -12.85 -8.29
N ALA A 50 1.10 -12.02 -7.94
CA ALA A 50 1.99 -12.27 -6.80
C ALA A 50 1.26 -12.31 -5.45
N VAL A 51 0.06 -11.72 -5.37
CA VAL A 51 -0.68 -11.51 -4.11
C VAL A 51 -2.04 -12.20 -4.08
N ARG A 52 -2.40 -12.91 -5.16
CA ARG A 52 -3.73 -13.50 -5.37
C ARG A 52 -4.16 -14.49 -4.30
N ASP A 53 -3.23 -15.31 -3.83
CA ASP A 53 -3.56 -16.38 -2.87
C ASP A 53 -3.50 -15.91 -1.41
N VAL A 54 -3.13 -14.64 -1.18
CA VAL A 54 -2.91 -14.07 0.17
C VAL A 54 -3.92 -12.98 0.49
N TYR A 55 -4.26 -12.11 -0.47
CA TYR A 55 -5.11 -10.95 -0.27
C TYR A 55 -6.37 -11.04 -1.13
N GLN A 56 -7.53 -10.68 -0.57
CA GLN A 56 -8.80 -10.64 -1.32
C GLN A 56 -9.03 -9.29 -2.02
N SER A 57 -8.35 -8.25 -1.54
CA SER A 57 -8.38 -6.90 -2.09
C SER A 57 -7.01 -6.26 -1.92
N VAL A 58 -6.66 -5.34 -2.82
CA VAL A 58 -5.39 -4.60 -2.79
C VAL A 58 -5.58 -3.17 -3.26
N ILE A 59 -4.69 -2.29 -2.79
CA ILE A 59 -4.55 -0.93 -3.29
C ILE A 59 -3.32 -0.94 -4.21
N PHE A 60 -3.58 -0.98 -5.51
CA PHE A 60 -2.54 -1.06 -6.53
C PHE A 60 -2.14 0.33 -7.03
N ILE A 61 -0.83 0.58 -7.09
CA ILE A 61 -0.25 1.86 -7.53
C ILE A 61 0.42 1.66 -8.89
N GLU A 62 -0.20 2.26 -9.90
CA GLU A 62 0.19 2.10 -11.30
C GLU A 62 0.66 3.44 -11.88
N PRO A 63 1.92 3.57 -12.31
CA PRO A 63 2.38 4.73 -13.06
C PRO A 63 1.76 4.74 -14.46
N LEU A 64 1.27 5.91 -14.87
CA LEU A 64 0.68 6.14 -16.18
C LEU A 64 1.68 6.85 -17.11
N ALA A 65 1.56 6.63 -18.41
CA ALA A 65 2.39 7.29 -19.42
C ALA A 65 2.30 8.84 -19.40
N SER A 66 1.25 9.40 -18.81
CA SER A 66 1.10 10.84 -18.60
C SER A 66 1.99 11.41 -17.49
N GLY A 67 2.69 10.57 -16.72
CA GLY A 67 3.42 10.96 -15.51
C GLY A 67 2.56 11.02 -14.25
N LEU A 68 1.25 10.77 -14.36
CA LEU A 68 0.37 10.62 -13.20
C LEU A 68 0.50 9.22 -12.58
N LEU A 69 0.15 9.10 -11.30
CA LEU A 69 0.00 7.82 -10.61
C LEU A 69 -1.48 7.48 -10.46
N ALA A 70 -1.86 6.25 -10.79
CA ALA A 70 -3.19 5.73 -10.53
C ALA A 70 -3.19 4.85 -9.28
N VAL A 71 -4.01 5.21 -8.30
CA VAL A 71 -4.28 4.38 -7.13
C VAL A 71 -5.60 3.66 -7.36
N ARG A 72 -5.54 2.33 -7.45
CA ARG A 72 -6.67 1.47 -7.83
C ARG A 72 -7.02 0.53 -6.69
N PHE A 73 -8.28 0.52 -6.30
CA PHE A 73 -8.81 -0.42 -5.30
C PHE A 73 -9.38 -1.62 -6.05
N VAL A 74 -8.69 -2.75 -6.02
CA VAL A 74 -8.98 -3.90 -6.90
C VAL A 74 -8.88 -5.22 -6.14
N SER A 75 -9.50 -6.27 -6.68
CA SER A 75 -9.14 -7.65 -6.32
C SER A 75 -7.82 -8.04 -7.00
N PRO A 76 -7.18 -9.14 -6.59
CA PRO A 76 -5.98 -9.62 -7.27
C PRO A 76 -6.20 -10.03 -8.74
N GLU A 77 -7.44 -10.34 -9.12
CA GLU A 77 -7.81 -10.58 -10.53
C GLU A 77 -7.97 -9.27 -11.33
N GLY A 78 -7.74 -8.12 -10.69
CA GLY A 78 -7.85 -6.79 -11.28
C GLY A 78 -9.28 -6.23 -11.32
N ALA A 79 -10.27 -6.93 -10.77
CA ALA A 79 -11.64 -6.45 -10.74
C ALA A 79 -11.76 -5.23 -9.80
N PRO A 80 -12.45 -4.14 -10.22
CA PRO A 80 -12.59 -2.96 -9.38
C PRO A 80 -13.39 -3.27 -8.11
N LYS A 81 -12.83 -2.90 -6.96
CA LYS A 81 -13.44 -3.02 -5.63
C LYS A 81 -13.75 -1.66 -5.00
N GLY A 82 -13.31 -0.57 -5.63
CA GLY A 82 -13.50 0.78 -5.13
C GLY A 82 -13.17 1.84 -6.17
N PRO A 83 -13.01 3.11 -5.75
CA PRO A 83 -12.72 4.21 -6.66
C PRO A 83 -11.37 4.04 -7.35
N ARG A 84 -11.16 4.79 -8.42
CA ARG A 84 -9.82 4.98 -9.01
C ARG A 84 -9.42 6.43 -8.75
N LEU A 85 -8.28 6.62 -8.09
CA LEU A 85 -7.74 7.96 -7.84
C LEU A 85 -6.61 8.23 -8.83
N LEU A 86 -6.58 9.43 -9.37
CA LEU A 86 -5.46 9.95 -10.15
C LEU A 86 -4.70 10.92 -9.26
N VAL A 87 -3.43 10.64 -9.05
CA VAL A 87 -2.54 11.39 -8.18
C VAL A 87 -1.51 12.09 -9.06
N GLU A 88 -1.61 13.42 -9.09
CA GLU A 88 -0.60 14.27 -9.74
C GLU A 88 0.57 14.55 -8.78
N LYS A 89 0.25 14.79 -7.51
CA LYS A 89 1.22 15.09 -6.44
C LYS A 89 0.72 14.53 -5.12
N TYR A 90 1.67 14.17 -4.26
CA TYR A 90 1.42 13.76 -2.88
C TYR A 90 2.41 14.48 -1.96
N ALA A 91 2.01 14.69 -0.71
CA ALA A 91 2.92 15.23 0.28
C ALA A 91 3.90 14.14 0.68
N VAL A 92 5.19 14.34 0.41
CA VAL A 92 6.25 13.50 0.98
C VAL A 92 6.35 13.86 2.45
N GLY A 93 6.30 12.87 3.35
CA GLY A 93 6.31 13.06 4.79
C GLY A 93 7.54 13.84 5.27
N GLY A 94 7.42 15.16 5.29
CA GLY A 94 8.47 16.10 5.66
C GLY A 94 7.86 17.39 6.15
N TRP A 95 7.12 17.33 7.27
CA TRP A 95 6.89 18.55 8.03
C TRP A 95 8.28 19.04 8.50
N PRO A 96 8.66 20.31 8.28
CA PRO A 96 9.82 20.87 8.95
C PRO A 96 9.48 20.97 10.43
N CYS A 97 9.67 19.88 11.18
CA CYS A 97 9.76 19.94 12.61
C CYS A 97 10.97 20.80 12.94
N CYS A 98 10.68 21.92 13.61
CA CYS A 98 11.62 22.96 14.04
C CYS A 98 12.06 23.93 12.92
N SER A 99 11.22 24.90 12.58
CA SER A 99 11.79 26.23 12.30
C SER A 99 12.47 26.68 13.59
N LYS A 100 13.80 26.69 13.59
CA LYS A 100 14.54 27.43 14.62
C LYS A 100 14.10 28.88 14.48
N ARG A 101 13.30 29.36 15.44
CA ARG A 101 13.17 30.80 15.69
C ARG A 101 14.58 31.29 16.02
N GLY A 102 15.19 31.97 15.06
CA GLY A 102 16.26 32.93 15.31
C GLY A 102 15.68 34.23 15.83
#